data_AF-A0A645JP83-F1
#
_entry.id   AF-A0A645JP83-F1
#
_cell.length_a   1.000
_cell.length_b   1.000
_cell.length_c   1.000
_cell.angle_alpha   90.00
_cell.angle_beta   90.00
_cell.angle_gamma   90.00
#
_symmetry.space_group_name_H-M   'P 1'
#
loop_
_entity.id
_entity.type
_entity.pdbx_description
1 polymer ?
#
loop_
_entity_poly.entity_id
_entity_poly.type
_entity_poly.pdbx_seq_one_letter_code
_entity_poly.pdbx_strand_id
1 'polypeptide(L)'
;MHCHLIVSRKDQSNKIKISPLTNHKNTKKGTVKGGFDRKNLFQQAEQGFDRLFNYDRQLTETFEYCNTMKNGNISDQLNMQEKQIADERKNTDIQVNIQISNDADKIENKFANFQDTKSENNLLV
;
A
#
# COMPACT_ATOMS: atom_id res chain seq x y z
N MET A 1 -14.06 -22.38 3.19
CA MET A 1 -13.75 -22.36 1.73
C MET A 1 -12.75 -23.46 1.42
N HIS A 2 -12.97 -24.24 0.35
CA HIS A 2 -12.03 -25.26 -0.12
C HIS A 2 -11.64 -24.91 -1.56
N CYS A 3 -10.36 -24.61 -1.78
CA CYS A 3 -9.82 -24.17 -3.07
C CYS A 3 -8.64 -25.06 -3.46
N HIS A 4 -8.59 -25.47 -4.72
CA HIS A 4 -7.46 -26.21 -5.31
C HIS A 4 -6.74 -25.30 -6.31
N LEU A 5 -5.43 -25.13 -6.11
CA LEU A 5 -4.57 -24.38 -7.01
C LEU A 5 -3.72 -25.37 -7.81
N ILE A 6 -3.88 -25.35 -9.12
CA ILE A 6 -3.08 -26.16 -10.06
C ILE A 6 -2.10 -25.24 -10.74
N VAL A 7 -0.80 -25.55 -10.66
CA VAL A 7 0.27 -24.69 -11.18
C VAL A 7 1.11 -25.45 -12.20
N SER A 8 1.29 -24.86 -13.40
CA SER A 8 2.16 -25.41 -14.43
C SER A 8 3.64 -25.12 -14.15
N ARG A 9 4.53 -26.02 -14.60
CA ARG A 9 5.98 -25.79 -14.59
C ARG A 9 6.44 -24.77 -15.63
N LYS A 10 5.56 -24.34 -16.54
CA LYS A 10 5.90 -23.43 -17.63
C LYS A 10 5.07 -22.16 -17.59
N ASP A 11 5.64 -21.09 -18.16
CA ASP A 11 4.96 -19.81 -18.33
C ASP A 11 3.73 -19.92 -19.23
N GLN A 12 2.92 -18.87 -19.26
CA GLN A 12 1.68 -18.82 -20.06
C GLN A 12 1.94 -19.06 -21.56
N SER A 13 3.13 -18.67 -22.06
CA SER A 13 3.55 -18.92 -23.45
C SER A 13 4.08 -20.34 -23.69
N ASN A 14 4.19 -21.19 -22.66
CA ASN A 14 4.70 -22.56 -22.72
C ASN A 14 6.18 -22.68 -23.17
N LYS A 15 6.94 -21.57 -23.12
CA LYS A 15 8.31 -21.42 -23.64
C LYS A 15 9.35 -21.47 -22.52
N ILE A 16 9.06 -20.89 -21.37
CA ILE A 16 10.01 -20.75 -20.27
C ILE A 16 9.63 -21.73 -19.16
N LYS A 17 10.60 -22.51 -18.67
CA LYS A 17 10.42 -23.36 -17.49
C LYS A 17 10.57 -22.50 -16.24
N ILE A 18 9.50 -22.42 -15.47
CA ILE A 18 9.46 -21.78 -14.16
C ILE A 18 9.82 -22.85 -13.12
N SER A 19 11.11 -23.05 -12.88
CA SER A 19 11.56 -23.93 -11.79
C SER A 19 11.78 -23.09 -10.54
N PRO A 20 10.99 -23.26 -9.46
CA PRO A 20 11.14 -22.44 -8.27
C PRO A 20 12.53 -22.53 -7.65
N LEU A 21 13.19 -23.68 -7.78
CA LEU A 21 14.54 -23.97 -7.26
C LEU A 21 15.69 -23.54 -8.16
N THR A 22 15.44 -22.95 -9.33
CA THR A 22 16.54 -22.52 -10.19
C THR A 22 17.19 -21.24 -9.69
N ASN A 23 18.52 -21.19 -9.72
CA ASN A 23 19.28 -19.97 -9.46
C ASN A 23 19.28 -19.00 -10.66
N HIS A 24 18.84 -19.47 -11.83
CA HIS A 24 18.67 -18.63 -13.01
C HIS A 24 17.45 -17.73 -12.83
N LYS A 25 17.59 -16.43 -13.11
CA LYS A 25 16.51 -15.43 -12.97
C LYS A 25 16.21 -14.76 -14.32
N ASN A 26 17.07 -13.86 -14.74
CA ASN A 26 17.00 -13.15 -16.02
C ASN A 26 18.20 -13.52 -16.91
N THR A 27 18.55 -14.81 -16.96
CA THR A 27 19.71 -15.26 -17.72
C THR A 27 19.44 -15.10 -19.21
N LYS A 28 20.19 -14.21 -19.88
CA LYS A 28 20.02 -13.91 -21.32
C LYS A 28 20.94 -14.76 -22.22
N LYS A 29 21.98 -15.39 -21.67
CA LYS A 29 23.02 -16.13 -22.40
C LYS A 29 23.20 -17.55 -21.86
N GLY A 30 23.57 -18.48 -22.73
CA GLY A 30 23.78 -19.90 -22.39
C GLY A 30 22.57 -20.79 -22.69
N THR A 31 22.70 -22.08 -22.37
CA THR A 31 21.69 -23.13 -22.61
C THR A 31 20.39 -22.89 -21.83
N VAL A 32 20.48 -22.28 -20.64
CA VAL A 32 19.33 -21.88 -19.83
C VAL A 32 19.07 -20.39 -20.05
N LYS A 33 18.02 -20.07 -20.82
CA LYS A 33 17.53 -18.71 -21.02
C LYS A 33 16.29 -18.47 -20.17
N GLY A 34 16.23 -17.33 -19.48
CA GLY A 34 15.17 -17.00 -18.52
C GLY A 34 15.47 -17.53 -17.12
N GLY A 35 14.41 -17.71 -16.32
CA GLY A 35 14.52 -18.12 -14.92
C GLY A 35 13.33 -17.67 -14.09
N PHE A 36 13.39 -17.94 -12.78
CA PHE A 36 12.32 -17.58 -11.85
C PHE A 36 12.84 -16.68 -10.74
N ASP A 37 12.38 -15.44 -10.70
CA ASP A 37 12.69 -14.53 -9.60
C ASP A 37 11.55 -14.48 -8.59
N ARG A 38 11.76 -15.17 -7.47
CA ARG A 38 10.81 -15.23 -6.36
C ARG A 38 10.45 -13.85 -5.82
N LYS A 39 11.42 -12.94 -5.72
CA LYS A 39 11.17 -11.58 -5.18
C LYS A 39 10.22 -10.81 -6.08
N ASN A 40 10.50 -10.84 -7.38
CA ASN A 40 9.66 -10.19 -8.38
C ASN A 40 8.25 -10.83 -8.44
N LEU A 41 8.13 -12.16 -8.24
CA LEU A 41 6.81 -12.79 -8.15
C LEU A 41 5.96 -12.19 -7.02
N PHE A 42 6.51 -12.09 -5.80
CA PHE A 42 5.75 -11.55 -4.67
C PHE A 42 5.37 -10.08 -4.89
N GLN A 43 6.31 -9.25 -5.33
CA GLN A 43 6.04 -7.83 -5.60
C GLN A 43 4.95 -7.63 -6.67
N GLN A 44 4.99 -8.40 -7.77
CA GLN A 44 3.96 -8.31 -8.79
C GLN A 44 2.62 -8.87 -8.32
N ALA A 45 2.62 -9.91 -7.49
CA ALA A 45 1.40 -10.47 -6.92
C ALA A 45 0.71 -9.46 -6.00
N GLU A 46 1.47 -8.77 -5.14
CA GLU A 46 0.95 -7.69 -4.28
C GLU A 46 0.37 -6.55 -5.12
N GLN A 47 1.14 -6.00 -6.07
CA GLN A 47 0.67 -4.93 -6.95
C GLN A 47 -0.58 -5.32 -7.75
N GLY A 48 -0.62 -6.56 -8.25
CA GLY A 48 -1.76 -7.09 -8.97
C GLY A 48 -2.99 -7.22 -8.09
N PHE A 49 -2.83 -7.69 -6.86
CA PHE A 49 -3.89 -7.79 -5.86
C PHE A 49 -4.41 -6.39 -5.48
N ASP A 50 -3.52 -5.49 -5.13
CA ASP A 50 -3.85 -4.13 -4.68
C ASP A 50 -4.64 -3.38 -5.76
N ARG A 51 -4.23 -3.51 -7.03
CA ARG A 51 -4.97 -2.93 -8.17
C ARG A 51 -6.32 -3.61 -8.41
N LEU A 52 -6.41 -4.93 -8.28
CA LEU A 52 -7.64 -5.67 -8.60
C LEU A 52 -8.73 -5.45 -7.54
N PHE A 53 -8.33 -5.33 -6.27
CA PHE A 53 -9.24 -5.20 -5.14
C PHE A 53 -9.29 -3.79 -4.55
N ASN A 54 -8.56 -2.83 -5.15
CA ASN A 54 -8.40 -1.48 -4.62
C ASN A 54 -7.93 -1.48 -3.16
N TYR A 55 -7.03 -2.41 -2.82
CA TYR A 55 -6.51 -2.57 -1.47
C TYR A 55 -5.38 -1.57 -1.22
N ASP A 56 -5.57 -0.69 -0.25
CA ASP A 56 -4.54 0.28 0.19
C ASP A 56 -3.61 -0.38 1.20
N ARG A 57 -2.61 -1.11 0.67
CA ARG A 57 -1.67 -1.90 1.46
C ARG A 57 -0.76 -1.00 2.29
N GLN A 58 -0.69 -1.25 3.60
CA GLN A 58 0.27 -0.55 4.45
C GLN A 58 1.70 -1.03 4.20
N LEU A 59 2.70 -0.17 4.41
CA LEU A 59 4.11 -0.51 4.22
C LEU A 59 4.49 -1.79 4.99
N THR A 60 4.02 -1.93 6.23
CA THR A 60 4.30 -3.07 7.12
C THR A 60 3.77 -4.41 6.58
N GLU A 61 2.75 -4.38 5.72
CA GLU A 61 2.16 -5.55 5.09
C GLU A 61 2.86 -5.96 3.79
N THR A 62 3.77 -5.12 3.27
CA THR A 62 4.47 -5.40 2.03
C THR A 62 5.48 -6.54 2.20
N PHE A 63 5.65 -7.31 1.14
CA PHE A 63 6.68 -8.34 1.05
C PHE A 63 8.07 -7.75 1.29
N GLU A 64 8.33 -6.54 0.77
CA GLU A 64 9.62 -5.86 0.95
C GLU A 64 9.91 -5.62 2.43
N TYR A 65 8.95 -5.04 3.16
CA TYR A 65 9.09 -4.81 4.59
C TYR A 65 9.29 -6.12 5.35
N CYS A 66 8.38 -7.09 5.18
CA CYS A 66 8.43 -8.38 5.88
C CYS A 66 9.74 -9.14 5.60
N ASN A 67 10.18 -9.15 4.33
CA ASN A 67 11.42 -9.81 3.95
C ASN A 67 12.65 -9.09 4.51
N THR A 68 12.63 -7.76 4.56
CA THR A 68 13.75 -6.96 5.12
C THR A 68 13.86 -7.14 6.63
N MET A 69 12.74 -7.11 7.36
CA MET A 69 12.75 -7.35 8.80
C MET A 69 13.21 -8.76 9.17
N LYS A 70 12.84 -9.76 8.35
CA LYS A 70 13.19 -11.15 8.62
C LYS A 70 14.62 -11.52 8.20
N ASN A 71 15.06 -11.05 7.03
CA ASN A 71 16.28 -11.55 6.37
C ASN A 71 17.31 -10.44 6.05
N GLY A 72 16.97 -9.17 6.23
CA GLY A 72 17.86 -8.03 5.95
C GLY A 72 18.94 -7.85 7.01
N ASN A 73 19.98 -7.08 6.68
CA ASN A 73 21.00 -6.70 7.66
C ASN A 73 20.45 -5.60 8.62
N ILE A 74 21.17 -5.31 9.71
CA ILE A 74 20.75 -4.31 10.70
C ILE A 74 20.51 -2.94 10.07
N SER A 75 21.35 -2.50 9.15
CA SER A 75 21.18 -1.20 8.49
C SER A 75 19.91 -1.15 7.64
N ASP A 76 19.61 -2.23 6.90
CA ASP A 76 18.39 -2.31 6.09
C ASP A 76 17.14 -2.30 6.97
N GLN A 77 17.18 -3.00 8.10
CA GLN A 77 16.10 -3.03 9.08
C GLN A 77 15.84 -1.65 9.67
N LEU A 78 16.89 -0.92 10.08
CA LEU A 78 16.78 0.44 10.61
C LEU A 78 16.18 1.39 9.58
N ASN A 79 16.70 1.37 8.34
CA ASN A 79 16.17 2.18 7.25
C ASN A 79 14.68 1.90 6.98
N MET A 80 14.27 0.63 7.12
CA MET A 80 12.88 0.22 6.90
C MET A 80 11.97 0.64 8.07
N GLN A 81 12.47 0.64 9.31
CA GLN A 81 11.75 1.18 10.46
C GLN A 81 11.58 2.70 10.36
N GLU A 82 12.59 3.43 9.92
CA GLU A 82 12.49 4.87 9.69
C GLU A 82 11.40 5.22 8.66
N LYS A 83 11.33 4.44 7.56
CA LYS A 83 10.26 4.58 6.56
C LYS A 83 8.88 4.34 7.16
N GLN A 84 8.72 3.28 7.97
CA GLN A 84 7.46 3.01 8.66
C GLN A 84 7.02 4.19 9.53
N ILE A 85 7.93 4.73 10.36
CA ILE A 85 7.63 5.88 11.22
C ILE A 85 7.22 7.10 10.39
N ALA A 86 7.89 7.34 9.26
CA ALA A 86 7.55 8.44 8.38
C ALA A 86 6.15 8.28 7.74
N ASP A 87 5.77 7.07 7.35
CA ASP A 87 4.45 6.80 6.75
C ASP A 87 3.32 6.85 7.79
N GLU A 88 3.57 6.43 9.03
CA GLU A 88 2.63 6.59 10.15
C GLU A 88 2.40 8.07 10.49
N ARG A 89 3.46 8.89 10.47
CA ARG A 89 3.37 10.34 10.69
C ARG A 89 2.52 11.03 9.63
N LYS A 90 2.74 10.74 8.34
CA LYS A 90 1.92 11.29 7.25
C LYS A 90 0.44 10.95 7.43
N ASN A 91 0.13 9.70 7.78
CA ASN A 91 -1.25 9.30 8.04
C ASN A 91 -1.86 10.06 9.22
N THR A 92 -1.08 10.31 10.27
CA THR A 92 -1.53 11.10 11.43
C THR A 92 -1.79 12.55 11.03
N ASP A 93 -0.88 13.18 10.28
CA ASP A 93 -1.01 14.56 9.82
C ASP A 93 -2.25 14.75 8.92
N ILE A 94 -2.53 13.79 8.04
CA ILE A 94 -3.74 13.78 7.20
C ILE A 94 -5.00 13.74 8.07
N GLN A 95 -5.04 12.86 9.08
CA GLN A 95 -6.19 12.74 9.98
C GLN A 95 -6.42 14.03 10.79
N VAL A 96 -5.34 14.63 11.32
CA VAL A 96 -5.42 15.89 12.06
C VAL A 96 -5.94 17.01 11.16
N ASN A 97 -5.46 17.11 9.92
CA ASN A 97 -5.91 18.15 8.99
C ASN A 97 -7.41 18.00 8.63
N ILE A 98 -7.88 16.77 8.39
CA ILE A 98 -9.31 16.49 8.16
C ILE A 98 -10.15 16.94 9.37
N GLN A 99 -9.68 16.65 10.59
CA GLN A 99 -10.39 17.04 11.80
C GLN A 99 -10.46 18.57 11.96
N ILE A 100 -9.36 19.28 11.70
CA ILE A 100 -9.32 20.75 11.71
C ILE A 100 -10.30 21.34 10.69
N SER A 101 -10.35 20.82 9.47
CA SER A 101 -11.30 21.28 8.44
C SER A 101 -12.75 21.09 8.88
N ASN A 102 -13.09 19.90 9.40
CA ASN A 102 -14.44 19.62 9.88
C ASN A 102 -14.84 20.50 11.07
N ASP A 103 -13.90 20.81 11.95
CA ASP A 103 -14.14 21.70 13.10
C ASP A 103 -14.29 23.16 12.66
N ALA A 104 -13.54 23.60 11.64
CA ALA A 104 -13.71 24.92 11.02
C ALA A 104 -15.09 25.07 10.36
N ASP A 105 -15.54 24.07 9.60
CA ASP A 105 -16.87 24.07 8.97
C ASP A 105 -18.00 24.11 10.02
N LYS A 106 -17.84 23.41 11.15
CA LYS A 106 -18.79 23.48 12.27
C LYS A 106 -18.82 24.87 12.91
N ILE A 107 -17.67 25.52 13.06
CA ILE A 107 -17.58 26.87 13.60
C ILE A 107 -18.28 27.86 12.65
N GLU A 108 -17.98 27.80 11.36
CA GLU A 108 -18.58 28.68 10.34
C GLU A 108 -20.10 28.52 10.27
N ASN A 109 -20.60 27.28 10.27
CA ASN A 109 -22.04 27.00 10.32
C ASN A 109 -22.70 27.52 11.61
N LYS A 110 -22.01 27.47 12.75
CA LYS A 110 -22.53 28.04 14.01
C LYS A 110 -22.57 29.57 13.94
N PHE A 111 -21.58 30.22 13.34
CA PHE A 111 -21.57 31.66 13.12
C PHE A 111 -22.69 32.11 12.16
N ALA A 112 -22.92 31.40 11.05
CA ALA A 112 -24.00 31.70 10.10
C ALA A 112 -25.38 31.66 10.78
N ASN A 113 -25.69 30.59 11.51
CA ASN A 113 -26.96 30.44 12.24
C ASN A 113 -27.15 31.53 13.33
N PHE A 114 -26.06 32.03 13.92
CA PHE A 114 -26.12 33.13 14.90
C PHE A 114 -26.37 34.50 14.27
N GLN A 115 -26.03 34.71 13.00
CA GLN A 115 -26.33 35.96 12.29
C GLN A 115 -27.78 36.00 11.83
N ASP A 116 -28.34 34.88 11.37
CA ASP A 116 -29.73 34.80 10.91
C ASP A 116 -30.73 35.03 12.06
N THR A 117 -30.48 34.44 13.23
CA THR A 117 -31.30 34.65 14.44
C THR A 117 -31.21 36.08 15.01
N LYS A 118 -30.14 36.82 14.72
CA LYS A 118 -30.01 38.23 15.12
C LYS A 118 -30.69 39.19 14.14
N SER A 119 -30.80 38.80 12.87
CA SER A 119 -31.55 39.51 11.82
C SER A 119 -33.06 39.43 12.06
N GLU A 120 -33.59 38.24 12.39
CA GLU A 120 -35.03 38.05 12.64
C GLU A 120 -35.54 38.82 13.86
N ASN A 121 -34.72 38.99 14.90
CA ASN A 121 -35.11 39.70 16.13
C ASN A 121 -35.09 41.24 16.00
N ASN A 122 -34.50 41.79 14.93
CA ASN A 122 -34.45 43.23 14.67
C ASN A 122 -35.52 43.72 13.68
N LEU A 123 -36.38 42.83 13.15
CA LEU A 123 -37.48 43.18 12.24
C LEU A 123 -38.85 43.28 12.95
N LEU A 124 -38.88 43.14 14.28
CA LEU A 124 -40.10 43.10 15.10
C LEU A 124 -40.30 44.34 16.01
N VAL A 125 -39.61 45.45 15.73
CA VAL A 125 -39.82 46.75 16.40
C VAL A 125 -40.38 47.78 15.44
#